data_AF-A0A9E3YG67-F1
#
_entry.id   AF-A0A9E3YG67-F1
#
_cell.length_a   1.000
_cell.length_b   1.000
_cell.length_c   1.000
_cell.angle_alpha   90.00
_cell.angle_beta   90.00
_cell.angle_gamma   90.00
#
_symmetry.space_group_name_H-M   'P 1'
#
loop_
_entity.id
_entity.type
_entity.pdbx_description
1 polymer ?
#
loop_
_entity_poly.entity_id
_entity_poly.type
_entity_poly.pdbx_seq_one_letter_code
_entity_poly.pdbx_strand_id
1 'polypeptide(L)'
;MRTKTLSLALGALMAMALPAQAACYADYRAQQQSPVRFHYGIAQISDGACGSTGAAANELRARLARNGWTLVDVLSTFRDDGLASRRGNAGQYFLRY
;
A
#
# COMPACT_ATOMS: atom_id res chain seq x y z
N MET A 1 -39.11 -41.33 35.31
CA MET A 1 -39.59 -40.04 34.75
C MET A 1 -38.45 -39.03 34.91
N ARG A 2 -37.93 -38.49 33.80
CA ARG A 2 -37.98 -37.05 33.44
C ARG A 2 -37.16 -36.18 34.42
N THR A 3 -36.09 -35.47 34.05
CA THR A 3 -35.73 -34.85 32.77
C THR A 3 -34.26 -34.39 32.81
N LYS A 4 -33.60 -34.52 31.65
CA LYS A 4 -32.36 -33.90 31.19
C LYS A 4 -32.29 -32.40 31.55
N THR A 5 -31.16 -31.94 32.07
CA THR A 5 -30.68 -30.56 31.81
C THR A 5 -29.22 -30.62 31.43
N LEU A 6 -29.04 -30.76 30.13
CA LEU A 6 -27.80 -30.69 29.38
C LEU A 6 -27.30 -29.23 29.42
N SER A 7 -26.02 -29.07 29.76
CA SER A 7 -25.06 -28.05 29.31
C SER A 7 -25.57 -26.66 28.95
N LEU A 8 -24.95 -25.60 29.51
CA LEU A 8 -24.59 -24.42 28.71
C LEU A 8 -23.50 -23.59 29.43
N ALA A 9 -22.24 -24.00 29.31
CA ALA A 9 -21.10 -23.13 29.54
C ALA A 9 -20.98 -22.20 28.32
N LEU A 10 -21.62 -21.03 28.39
CA LEU A 10 -21.56 -20.02 27.33
C LEU A 10 -20.40 -19.07 27.63
N GLY A 11 -19.19 -19.49 27.24
CA GLY A 11 -18.01 -18.63 27.23
C GLY A 11 -18.19 -17.49 26.24
N ALA A 12 -18.22 -16.26 26.73
CA ALA A 12 -18.24 -15.05 25.91
C ALA A 12 -16.84 -14.80 25.33
N LEU A 13 -16.56 -15.35 24.15
CA LEU A 13 -15.46 -14.86 23.30
C LEU A 13 -15.92 -13.55 22.63
N MET A 14 -15.56 -12.40 23.21
CA MET A 14 -15.56 -11.14 22.48
C MET A 14 -14.42 -11.18 21.46
N ALA A 15 -14.73 -11.54 20.21
CA ALA A 15 -13.81 -11.35 19.10
C ALA A 15 -13.69 -9.83 18.83
N MET A 16 -12.56 -9.23 19.21
CA MET A 16 -12.22 -7.88 18.78
C MET A 16 -11.96 -7.93 17.28
N ALA A 17 -12.92 -7.45 16.48
CA ALA A 17 -12.71 -7.23 15.06
C ALA A 17 -11.73 -6.06 14.90
N LEU A 18 -10.45 -6.38 14.74
CA LEU A 18 -9.44 -5.39 14.34
C LEU A 18 -9.78 -4.94 12.91
N PRO A 19 -9.72 -3.63 12.62
CA PRO A 19 -9.89 -3.15 11.26
C PRO A 19 -8.81 -3.79 10.38
N ALA A 20 -9.24 -4.42 9.28
CA ALA A 20 -8.32 -4.89 8.26
C ALA A 20 -7.68 -3.65 7.61
N GLN A 21 -6.42 -3.40 7.93
CA GLN A 21 -5.63 -2.31 7.37
C GLN A 21 -5.31 -2.67 5.92
N ALA A 22 -6.04 -2.11 4.96
CA ALA A 22 -5.73 -2.29 3.55
C ALA A 22 -4.42 -1.54 3.22
N ALA A 23 -3.46 -2.23 2.62
CA ALA A 23 -2.20 -1.63 2.20
C ALA A 23 -2.43 -0.38 1.32
N CYS A 24 -1.63 0.66 1.53
CA CYS A 24 -1.69 1.87 0.71
C CYS A 24 -0.58 1.90 -0.33
N TYR A 25 -0.92 2.44 -1.49
CA TYR A 25 -0.03 2.53 -2.63
C TYR A 25 -0.01 3.96 -3.16
N ALA A 26 1.12 4.34 -3.75
CA ALA A 26 1.26 5.56 -4.51
C ALA A 26 1.73 5.22 -5.92
N ASP A 27 1.10 5.83 -6.91
CA ASP A 27 1.64 5.83 -8.26
C ASP A 27 2.39 7.12 -8.54
N TYR A 28 3.51 6.99 -9.22
CA TYR A 28 4.48 8.08 -9.32
C TYR A 28 5.24 8.05 -10.64
N ARG A 29 5.90 9.17 -10.93
CA ARG A 29 6.85 9.32 -12.02
C ARG A 29 8.23 9.60 -11.47
N ALA A 30 9.24 8.96 -12.04
CA ALA A 30 10.63 9.20 -11.68
C ALA A 30 11.52 9.32 -12.92
N GLN A 31 12.64 10.01 -12.75
CA GLN A 31 13.61 10.29 -13.81
C GLN A 31 15.04 10.01 -13.35
N GLN A 32 15.90 9.73 -14.31
CA GLN A 32 17.35 9.63 -14.18
C GLN A 32 17.99 10.52 -15.25
N GLN A 33 19.18 11.06 -14.97
CA GLN A 33 19.83 12.05 -15.84
C GLN A 33 20.99 11.47 -16.68
N SER A 34 21.71 10.44 -16.20
CA SER A 34 22.90 9.92 -16.90
C SER A 34 23.01 8.39 -16.79
N PRO A 35 22.44 7.60 -17.73
CA PRO A 35 21.69 8.03 -18.91
C PRO A 35 20.31 8.59 -18.57
N VAL A 36 19.75 9.41 -19.46
CA VAL A 36 18.39 9.93 -19.29
C VAL A 36 17.39 8.77 -19.39
N ARG A 37 16.64 8.54 -18.31
CA ARG A 37 15.58 7.53 -18.27
C ARG A 37 14.38 8.07 -17.53
N PHE A 38 13.20 7.63 -17.91
CA PHE A 38 11.94 7.93 -17.22
C PHE A 38 11.19 6.65 -16.94
N HIS A 39 10.42 6.63 -15.86
CA HIS A 39 9.44 5.57 -15.67
C HIS A 39 8.25 6.00 -14.83
N TYR A 40 7.16 5.26 -15.02
CA TYR A 40 6.04 5.17 -14.11
C TYR A 40 6.26 4.00 -13.15
N GLY A 41 5.85 4.14 -11.90
CA GLY A 41 5.97 3.09 -10.90
C GLY A 41 4.81 3.12 -9.92
N ILE A 42 4.67 2.02 -9.20
CA ILE A 42 3.77 1.90 -8.06
C ILE A 42 4.59 1.43 -6.89
N ALA A 43 4.45 2.08 -5.74
CA ALA A 43 5.12 1.70 -4.52
C ALA A 43 4.10 1.58 -3.41
N GLN A 44 4.26 0.55 -2.58
CA GLN A 44 3.55 0.50 -1.30
C GLN A 44 4.14 1.58 -0.39
N ILE A 45 3.27 2.35 0.26
CA ILE A 45 3.64 3.41 1.19
C ILE A 45 3.04 3.13 2.57
N SER A 46 3.56 3.81 3.58
CA SER A 46 3.00 3.76 4.94
C SER A 46 1.56 4.27 4.99
N ASP A 47 0.76 3.74 5.92
CA ASP A 47 -0.62 4.20 6.10
C ASP A 47 -0.71 5.68 6.49
N GLY A 48 0.28 6.20 7.22
CA GLY A 48 0.37 7.61 7.56
C GLY A 48 0.64 8.52 6.35
N ALA A 49 1.18 7.98 5.26
CA ALA A 49 1.33 8.69 4.00
C ALA A 49 0.10 8.54 3.08
N CYS A 50 -0.85 7.69 3.44
CA CYS A 50 -2.03 7.44 2.62
C CYS A 50 -2.98 8.65 2.61
N GLY A 51 -3.46 9.03 1.43
CA GLY A 51 -4.32 10.20 1.24
C GLY A 51 -3.57 11.53 1.16
N SER A 52 -2.22 11.51 1.24
CA SER A 52 -1.39 12.70 1.03
C SER A 52 -0.26 12.41 0.06
N THR A 53 -0.37 12.97 -1.14
CA THR A 53 0.69 12.86 -2.16
C THR A 53 2.00 13.47 -1.67
N GLY A 54 1.95 14.52 -0.84
CA GLY A 54 3.14 15.13 -0.22
C GLY A 54 3.85 14.18 0.75
N ALA A 55 3.09 13.50 1.61
CA ALA A 55 3.65 12.52 2.54
C ALA A 55 4.22 11.30 1.79
N ALA A 56 3.48 10.80 0.78
CA ALA A 56 3.96 9.74 -0.11
C ALA A 56 5.26 10.15 -0.84
N ALA A 57 5.33 11.38 -1.33
CA ALA A 57 6.52 11.90 -2.00
C ALA A 57 7.74 11.95 -1.08
N ASN A 58 7.56 12.31 0.19
CA ASN A 58 8.65 12.31 1.17
C ASN A 58 9.22 10.90 1.40
N GLU A 59 8.35 9.90 1.50
CA GLU A 59 8.77 8.51 1.64
C GLU A 59 9.50 8.01 0.39
N LEU A 60 8.94 8.29 -0.80
CA LEU A 60 9.47 7.79 -2.07
C LEU A 60 10.77 8.46 -2.50
N ARG A 61 10.98 9.75 -2.21
CA ARG A 61 12.21 10.48 -2.57
C ARG A 61 13.45 9.74 -2.09
N ALA A 62 13.49 9.36 -0.81
CA ALA A 62 14.64 8.67 -0.23
C ALA A 62 14.84 7.27 -0.85
N ARG A 63 13.75 6.54 -1.12
CA ARG A 63 13.78 5.18 -1.68
C ARG A 63 14.28 5.16 -3.12
N LEU A 64 13.79 6.09 -3.94
CA LEU A 64 14.17 6.26 -5.33
C LEU A 64 15.61 6.77 -5.46
N ALA A 65 16.00 7.76 -4.65
CA ALA A 65 17.34 8.35 -4.70
C ALA A 65 18.46 7.33 -4.44
N ARG A 66 18.23 6.33 -3.56
CA ARG A 66 19.18 5.22 -3.33
C ARG A 66 19.49 4.40 -4.59
N ASN A 67 18.60 4.44 -5.57
CA ASN A 67 18.73 3.73 -6.85
C ASN A 67 19.03 4.70 -8.01
N GLY A 68 19.45 5.94 -7.69
CA GLY A 68 19.75 6.99 -8.65
C GLY A 68 18.52 7.61 -9.30
N TRP A 69 17.29 7.29 -8.87
CA TRP A 69 16.07 7.87 -9.41
C TRP A 69 15.68 9.14 -8.65
N THR A 70 15.31 10.18 -9.39
CA THR A 70 14.72 11.40 -8.87
C THR A 70 13.21 11.34 -9.03
N LEU A 71 12.47 11.46 -7.93
CA LEU A 71 11.01 11.58 -7.98
C LEU A 71 10.61 12.86 -8.71
N VAL A 72 9.76 12.72 -9.72
CA VAL A 72 9.18 13.84 -10.47
C VAL A 72 7.87 14.27 -9.84
N ASP A 73 6.95 13.30 -9.65
CA ASP A 73 5.63 13.57 -9.11
C ASP A 73 4.99 12.30 -8.52
N VAL A 74 4.07 12.49 -7.56
CA VAL A 74 3.14 11.45 -7.08
C VAL A 74 1.76 11.77 -7.63
N LEU A 75 1.26 10.92 -8.52
CA LEU A 75 0.04 11.17 -9.27
C LEU A 75 -1.20 10.94 -8.39
N SER A 76 -1.21 9.85 -7.62
CA SER A 76 -2.29 9.53 -6.69
C SER A 76 -1.81 8.58 -5.59
N THR A 77 -2.57 8.55 -4.49
CA THR A 77 -2.49 7.49 -3.48
C THR A 77 -3.80 6.71 -3.49
N PHE A 78 -3.75 5.39 -3.36
CA PHE A 78 -4.91 4.51 -3.47
C PHE A 78 -4.74 3.25 -2.61
N ARG A 79 -5.83 2.51 -2.42
CA ARG A 79 -5.85 1.25 -1.65
C ARG A 79 -5.69 0.06 -2.61
N ASP A 80 -5.89 -1.14 -2.09
CA ASP A 80 -5.74 -2.41 -2.81
C ASP A 80 -6.66 -2.56 -4.04
N ASP A 81 -7.83 -1.93 -4.03
CA ASP A 81 -8.80 -1.88 -5.13
C ASP A 81 -8.20 -1.38 -6.46
N GLY A 82 -7.31 -0.40 -6.41
CA GLY A 82 -6.68 0.21 -7.58
C GLY A 82 -5.40 -0.49 -8.06
N LEU A 83 -4.90 -1.49 -7.33
CA LEU A 83 -3.55 -2.02 -7.57
C LEU A 83 -3.43 -2.88 -8.82
N ALA A 84 -4.38 -3.81 -9.03
CA ALA A 84 -4.31 -4.79 -10.09
C ALA A 84 -4.36 -4.13 -11.49
N SER A 85 -5.23 -3.13 -11.67
CA SER A 85 -5.42 -2.43 -12.95
C SER A 85 -4.19 -1.63 -13.39
N ARG A 86 -3.32 -1.26 -12.46
CA ARG A 86 -2.15 -0.41 -12.73
C ARG A 86 -0.85 -1.20 -12.89
N ARG A 87 -0.85 -2.50 -12.57
CA ARG A 87 0.31 -3.38 -12.64
C ARG A 87 0.98 -3.39 -14.02
N GLY A 88 0.19 -3.52 -15.08
CA GLY A 88 0.70 -3.54 -16.46
C GLY A 88 1.44 -2.26 -16.83
N ASN A 89 0.92 -1.11 -16.41
CA ASN A 89 1.50 0.19 -16.71
C ASN A 89 2.83 0.41 -15.97
N ALA A 90 2.95 -0.09 -14.74
CA ALA A 90 4.18 0.01 -13.94
C ALA A 90 5.27 -0.97 -14.36
N GLY A 91 4.91 -2.10 -15.00
CA GLY A 91 5.86 -3.08 -15.52
C GLY A 91 6.88 -3.52 -14.46
N GLN A 92 8.17 -3.39 -14.78
CA GLN A 92 9.26 -3.76 -13.86
C GLN A 92 9.38 -2.88 -12.59
N TYR A 93 8.66 -1.76 -12.55
CA TYR A 93 8.66 -0.81 -11.43
C TYR A 93 7.43 -0.95 -10.53
N PHE A 94 6.64 -1.99 -10.75
CA PHE A 94 5.54 -2.36 -9.88
C PHE A 94 6.07 -2.91 -8.54
N LEU A 95 5.79 -2.20 -7.44
CA LEU A 95 6.18 -2.51 -6.06
C LEU A 95 7.68 -2.72 -5.86
N ARG A 96 8.51 -2.15 -6.75
CA ARG A 96 9.96 -2.34 -6.73
C ARG A 96 10.68 -1.45 -5.74
N TYR A 97 10.25 -0.19 -5.67
CA TYR A 97 10.96 0.86 -4.94
C TYR A 97 10.21 1.27 -3.72
#